data_AF-A0A1M6DKM5-F1
#
_entry.id   AF-A0A1M6DKM5-F1
#
_cell.length_a   1.000
_cell.length_b   1.000
_cell.length_c   1.000
_cell.angle_alpha   90.00
_cell.angle_beta   90.00
_cell.angle_gamma   90.00
#
_symmetry.space_group_name_H-M   'P 1'
#
loop_
_entity.id
_entity.type
_entity.pdbx_description
1 polymer ?
#
loop_
_entity_poly.entity_id
_entity_poly.type
_entity_poly.pdbx_seq_one_letter_code
_entity_poly.pdbx_strand_id
1 'polypeptide(L)'
;MAEHILSGSGAEVLGSLSQAVKKRTGLFGRTYEDPALAELYETIREAWLEWQNALLNFEDADCKEMVDYYTYRIKASQIRYEYLLRKAKALQALQAQ
;
A
#
# COMPACT_ATOMS: atom_id res chain seq x y z
N MET A 1 35.00 9.83 -45.84
CA MET A 1 34.12 10.70 -45.05
C MET A 1 33.32 9.81 -44.11
N ALA A 2 33.55 9.96 -42.79
CA ALA A 2 32.76 9.56 -41.59
C ALA A 2 31.97 8.21 -41.63
N GLU A 3 32.38 7.16 -40.90
CA GLU A 3 32.16 6.88 -39.47
C GLU A 3 30.81 6.18 -39.12
N HIS A 4 30.96 4.95 -38.62
CA HIS A 4 30.16 4.16 -37.66
C HIS A 4 28.86 4.75 -37.09
N ILE A 5 27.75 3.97 -37.09
CA ILE A 5 26.93 3.63 -35.90
C ILE A 5 26.23 2.27 -36.11
N LEU A 6 26.50 1.33 -35.20
CA LEU A 6 25.66 0.15 -34.87
C LEU A 6 24.82 0.51 -33.64
N SER A 7 23.48 0.38 -33.68
CA SER A 7 22.59 0.17 -32.52
C SER A 7 21.14 0.06 -33.02
N GLY A 8 20.25 -0.80 -32.55
CA GLY A 8 20.29 -1.86 -31.55
C GLY A 8 18.99 -2.68 -31.67
N SER A 9 19.10 -3.99 -31.42
CA SER A 9 17.99 -4.93 -31.24
C SER A 9 17.33 -4.69 -29.87
N GLY A 10 16.00 -4.75 -29.80
CA GLY A 10 15.26 -4.51 -28.54
C GLY A 10 13.88 -5.14 -28.49
N ALA A 11 13.65 -6.25 -29.21
CA ALA A 11 12.54 -7.14 -28.91
C ALA A 11 13.03 -8.15 -27.88
N GLU A 12 12.75 -7.90 -26.60
CA GLU A 12 12.72 -8.86 -25.46
C GLU A 12 12.99 -8.13 -24.13
N VAL A 13 11.96 -7.57 -23.47
CA VAL A 13 11.86 -7.58 -21.99
C VAL A 13 10.37 -7.46 -21.59
N LEU A 14 9.55 -8.47 -21.92
CA LEU A 14 8.37 -8.80 -21.11
C LEU A 14 8.78 -9.86 -20.09
N GLY A 15 9.84 -9.54 -19.35
CA GLY A 15 10.43 -10.39 -18.33
C GLY A 15 9.92 -10.00 -16.97
N SER A 16 9.10 -10.89 -16.41
CA SER A 16 9.03 -11.16 -14.97
C SER A 16 8.16 -10.21 -14.14
N LEU A 17 6.91 -10.64 -13.96
CA LEU A 17 6.19 -10.55 -12.69
C LEU A 17 7.10 -11.02 -11.55
N SER A 18 7.86 -10.10 -10.95
CA SER A 18 8.50 -10.39 -9.67
C SER A 18 7.43 -10.31 -8.59
N GLN A 19 6.93 -11.47 -8.17
CA GLN A 19 6.42 -11.61 -6.81
C GLN A 19 7.61 -11.40 -5.87
N ALA A 20 7.92 -10.12 -5.61
CA ALA A 20 8.81 -9.76 -4.53
C ALA A 20 8.06 -10.01 -3.22
N VAL A 21 8.13 -11.24 -2.72
CA VAL A 21 7.88 -11.55 -1.30
C VAL A 21 8.96 -10.79 -0.53
N LYS A 22 8.70 -9.52 -0.27
CA LYS A 22 9.53 -8.70 0.61
C LYS A 22 9.57 -9.42 1.96
N LYS A 23 10.77 -9.83 2.38
CA LYS A 23 11.03 -10.20 3.78
C LYS A 23 10.52 -9.04 4.63
N ARG A 24 9.36 -9.22 5.26
CA ARG A 24 8.67 -8.20 6.05
C ARG A 24 9.51 -7.95 7.30
N THR A 25 10.43 -7.01 7.24
CA THR A 25 10.94 -6.34 8.44
C THR A 25 9.70 -5.76 9.12
N GLY A 26 9.32 -6.37 10.24
CA GLY A 26 8.06 -6.02 10.87
C GLY A 26 8.03 -4.55 11.28
N LEU A 27 6.84 -3.98 11.16
CA LEU A 27 6.58 -2.57 11.38
C LEU A 27 7.05 -2.14 12.79
N PHE A 28 7.69 -0.96 12.90
CA PHE A 28 8.22 -0.42 14.15
C PHE A 28 9.32 -1.27 14.83
N GLY A 29 10.05 -2.09 14.06
CA GLY A 29 11.08 -2.98 14.60
C GLY A 29 10.51 -4.15 15.41
N ARG A 30 9.19 -4.40 15.33
CA ARG A 30 8.56 -5.55 15.97
C ARG A 30 8.51 -6.71 14.98
N THR A 31 9.18 -7.80 15.30
CA THR A 31 8.95 -9.09 14.65
C THR A 31 7.68 -9.70 15.23
N TYR A 32 6.67 -9.95 14.39
CA TYR A 32 5.48 -10.68 14.79
C TYR A 32 5.71 -12.16 14.49
N GLU A 33 5.82 -12.98 15.54
CA GLU A 33 5.91 -14.44 15.44
C GLU A 33 4.61 -15.03 14.84
N ASP A 34 3.47 -14.43 15.16
CA ASP A 34 2.16 -14.81 14.64
C ASP A 34 1.93 -14.21 13.23
N PRO A 35 1.82 -15.05 12.18
CA PRO A 35 1.58 -14.59 10.82
C PRO A 35 0.26 -13.81 10.66
N ALA A 36 -0.79 -14.18 11.39
CA ALA A 36 -2.09 -13.52 11.32
C ALA A 36 -2.03 -12.12 11.94
N LEU A 37 -1.26 -11.97 13.02
CA LEU A 37 -0.99 -10.68 13.63
C LEU A 37 -0.17 -9.78 12.70
N ALA A 38 0.86 -10.35 12.05
CA ALA A 38 1.66 -9.64 11.05
C ALA A 38 0.78 -9.13 9.89
N GLU A 39 -0.08 -9.98 9.35
CA GLU A 39 -1.02 -9.61 8.28
C GLU A 39 -1.99 -8.51 8.72
N LEU A 40 -2.51 -8.55 9.95
CA LEU A 40 -3.36 -7.50 10.47
C LEU A 40 -2.66 -6.14 10.49
N TYR A 41 -1.42 -6.07 10.98
CA TYR A 41 -0.67 -4.82 11.04
C TYR A 41 -0.28 -4.30 9.65
N GLU A 42 0.07 -5.18 8.72
CA GLU A 42 0.26 -4.78 7.31
C GLU A 42 -1.03 -4.24 6.71
N THR A 43 -2.18 -4.89 6.96
CA THR A 43 -3.47 -4.41 6.47
C THR A 43 -3.84 -3.03 7.05
N ILE A 44 -3.51 -2.78 8.33
CA ILE A 44 -3.67 -1.46 8.97
C ILE A 44 -2.82 -0.41 8.26
N ARG A 45 -1.56 -0.75 7.96
CA ARG A 45 -0.64 0.13 7.25
C ARG A 45 -1.13 0.44 5.85
N GLU A 46 -1.60 -0.56 5.11
CA GLU A 46 -2.15 -0.39 3.77
C GLU A 46 -3.36 0.54 3.78
N ALA A 47 -4.31 0.34 4.71
CA ALA A 47 -5.48 1.22 4.83
C ALA A 47 -5.09 2.67 5.18
N TRP A 48 -4.06 2.86 6.00
CA TRP A 48 -3.52 4.19 6.30
C TRP A 48 -2.88 4.84 5.07
N LEU A 49 -2.05 4.11 4.31
CA LEU A 49 -1.44 4.61 3.08
C LEU A 49 -2.49 4.94 2.02
N GLU A 50 -3.50 4.08 1.84
CA GLU A 50 -4.63 4.35 0.95
C GLU A 50 -5.33 5.66 1.31
N TRP A 51 -5.50 5.92 2.61
CA TRP A 51 -6.11 7.16 3.09
C TRP A 51 -5.23 8.39 2.84
N GLN A 52 -3.95 8.33 3.19
CA GLN A 52 -3.03 9.44 2.95
C GLN A 52 -2.87 9.75 1.46
N ASN A 53 -2.77 8.72 0.62
CA ASN A 53 -2.69 8.89 -0.83
C ASN A 53 -3.98 9.48 -1.40
N ALA A 54 -5.15 9.09 -0.89
CA ALA A 54 -6.42 9.67 -1.33
C ALA A 54 -6.55 11.14 -0.92
N LEU A 55 -6.04 11.53 0.25
CA LEU A 55 -5.96 12.93 0.66
C LEU A 55 -5.03 13.74 -0.24
N LEU A 56 -3.80 13.23 -0.49
CA LEU A 56 -2.84 13.90 -1.37
C LEU A 56 -3.40 14.11 -2.78
N ASN A 57 -3.96 13.06 -3.38
CA ASN A 57 -4.52 13.15 -4.73
C ASN A 57 -5.80 13.99 -4.81
N PHE A 58 -6.51 14.18 -3.69
CA PHE A 58 -7.68 15.07 -3.65
C PHE A 58 -7.28 16.53 -3.85
N GLU A 59 -6.09 16.92 -3.43
CA GLU A 59 -5.57 18.29 -3.62
C GLU A 59 -5.40 18.64 -5.10
N ASP A 60 -5.10 17.63 -5.94
CA ASP A 60 -4.92 17.76 -7.38
C ASP A 60 -6.23 17.51 -8.18
N ALA A 61 -7.38 17.32 -7.52
CA ALA A 61 -8.64 17.04 -8.20
C ALA A 61 -9.20 18.28 -8.89
N ASP A 62 -9.21 18.27 -10.23
CA ASP A 62 -9.54 19.42 -11.08
C ASP A 62 -10.97 19.39 -11.68
N CYS A 63 -11.65 18.26 -11.56
CA CYS A 63 -13.01 18.09 -12.05
C CYS A 63 -13.94 17.43 -11.01
N LYS A 64 -15.25 17.60 -11.21
CA LYS A 64 -16.27 17.15 -10.26
C LYS A 64 -16.18 15.63 -10.02
N GLU A 65 -15.95 14.86 -11.07
CA GLU A 65 -15.83 13.40 -11.02
C GLU A 65 -14.65 12.96 -10.14
N MET A 66 -13.52 13.66 -10.23
CA MET A 66 -12.33 13.37 -9.42
C MET A 66 -12.55 13.78 -7.96
N VAL A 67 -13.22 14.92 -7.71
CA VAL A 67 -13.61 15.34 -6.36
C VAL A 67 -14.53 14.30 -5.72
N ASP A 68 -15.56 13.83 -6.44
CA ASP A 68 -16.50 12.81 -5.94
C ASP A 68 -15.77 11.48 -5.68
N TYR A 69 -14.92 11.05 -6.61
CA TYR A 69 -14.13 9.83 -6.49
C TYR A 69 -13.20 9.85 -5.26
N TYR A 70 -12.40 10.90 -5.10
CA TYR A 70 -11.46 10.99 -4.00
C TYR A 70 -12.15 11.24 -2.66
N THR A 71 -13.28 11.96 -2.62
CA THR A 71 -14.12 12.07 -1.42
C THR A 71 -14.58 10.70 -0.94
N TYR A 72 -15.10 9.87 -1.85
CA TYR A 72 -15.49 8.49 -1.52
C TYR A 72 -14.28 7.68 -1.03
N ARG A 73 -13.16 7.73 -1.74
CA ARG A 73 -11.92 7.01 -1.38
C ARG A 73 -11.45 7.37 0.01
N ILE A 74 -11.37 8.67 0.35
CA ILE A 74 -10.96 9.17 1.67
C ILE A 74 -11.85 8.57 2.77
N LYS A 75 -13.17 8.64 2.60
CA LYS A 75 -14.10 8.12 3.62
C LYS A 75 -14.02 6.61 3.76
N ALA A 76 -13.95 5.88 2.65
CA ALA A 76 -13.84 4.42 2.66
C ALA A 76 -12.56 3.95 3.35
N SER A 77 -11.41 4.54 3.01
CA SER A 77 -10.11 4.18 3.62
C SER A 77 -10.04 4.56 5.09
N GLN A 78 -10.61 5.72 5.48
CA GLN A 78 -10.69 6.14 6.89
C GLN A 78 -11.50 5.12 7.71
N ILE A 79 -12.69 4.75 7.26
CA ILE A 79 -13.56 3.78 7.93
C ILE A 79 -12.85 2.42 8.06
N ARG A 80 -12.19 1.96 7.00
CA ARG A 80 -11.41 0.71 6.99
C ARG A 80 -10.27 0.75 8.01
N TYR A 81 -9.49 1.83 8.03
CA TYR A 81 -8.39 2.02 8.97
C TYR A 81 -8.87 1.98 10.43
N GLU A 82 -9.90 2.74 10.76
CA GLU A 82 -10.47 2.78 12.11
C GLU A 82 -11.01 1.42 12.57
N TYR A 83 -11.68 0.68 11.69
CA TYR A 83 -12.13 -0.67 11.98
C TYR A 83 -10.97 -1.61 12.32
N LEU A 84 -9.91 -1.59 11.51
CA LEU A 84 -8.74 -2.46 11.73
C LEU A 84 -8.01 -2.11 13.03
N LEU A 85 -7.93 -0.82 13.39
CA LEU A 85 -7.40 -0.40 14.69
C LEU A 85 -8.23 -0.95 15.86
N ARG A 86 -9.57 -0.93 15.77
CA ARG A 86 -10.44 -1.53 16.80
C ARG A 86 -10.18 -3.03 16.92
N LYS A 87 -10.03 -3.73 15.79
CA LYS A 87 -9.71 -5.16 15.76
C LYS A 87 -8.36 -5.46 16.43
N ALA A 88 -7.32 -4.69 16.14
CA ALA A 88 -6.01 -4.86 16.77
C ALA A 88 -6.04 -4.62 18.29
N LYS A 89 -6.76 -3.59 18.75
CA LYS A 89 -6.95 -3.32 20.19
C LYS A 89 -7.68 -4.45 20.90
N ALA A 90 -8.74 -5.00 20.28
CA ALA A 90 -9.48 -6.12 20.85
C ALA A 90 -8.61 -7.38 20.99
N LEU A 91 -7.77 -7.67 20.00
CA LEU A 91 -6.82 -8.80 20.07
C LEU A 91 -5.78 -8.61 21.17
N GLN A 92 -5.21 -7.40 21.31
CA GLN A 92 -4.29 -7.10 22.42
C GLN A 92 -4.94 -7.28 23.79
N ALA A 93 -6.20 -6.87 23.95
CA ALA A 93 -6.94 -7.03 25.19
C ALA A 93 -7.23 -8.50 25.53
N LEU A 94 -7.49 -9.34 24.53
CA LEU A 94 -7.68 -10.78 24.69
C LEU A 94 -6.38 -11.52 25.07
N GLN A 95 -5.24 -11.07 24.54
CA GLN A 95 -3.92 -11.67 24.83
C GLN A 95 -3.36 -11.28 26.21
N ALA A 96 -3.93 -10.27 26.86
CA ALA A 96 -3.52 -9.80 28.18
C ALA A 96 -4.28 -10.46 29.34
N GLN A 97 -5.22 -11.37 29.04
CA GLN A 97 -6.02 -12.16 29.99
C GLN A 97 -5.46 -13.58 30.10
#